data_AF-A0A350P2X4-F1
#
_entry.id   AF-A0A350P2X4-F1
#
_cell.length_a   1.000
_cell.length_b   1.000
_cell.length_c   1.000
_cell.angle_alpha   90.00
_cell.angle_beta   90.00
_cell.angle_gamma   90.00
#
_symmetry.space_group_name_H-M   'P 1'
#
loop_
_entity.id
_entity.type
_entity.pdbx_description
1 polymer ?
#
loop_
_entity_poly.entity_id
_entity_poly.type
_entity_poly.pdbx_seq_one_letter_code
_entity_poly.pdbx_strand_id
1 'polypeptide(L)'
;PSQYEQAIDLLRDFLLVNKDYQIAYQLMTEAYQKAKQFSQMHQSKAEVYALYGAYTRAVDELQYAYNFAGEDHLEKQRIRARIKQFRDQEERLERL
;
A
#
# COMPACT_ATOMS: atom_id res chain seq x y z
N PRO A 1 1.65 16.57 -16.87
CA PRO A 1 1.45 15.36 -16.04
C PRO A 1 0.84 14.23 -16.88
N SER A 2 1.28 12.98 -16.69
CA SER A 2 0.60 11.84 -17.35
C SER A 2 -0.78 11.63 -16.74
N GLN A 3 -1.69 10.99 -17.46
CA GLN A 3 -3.03 10.66 -16.91
C GLN A 3 -2.93 9.76 -15.67
N TYR A 4 -1.85 8.97 -15.56
CA TYR A 4 -1.61 8.11 -14.40
C TYR A 4 -1.20 8.91 -13.17
N GLU A 5 -0.35 9.93 -13.32
CA GLU A 5 0.02 10.83 -12.22
C GLU A 5 -1.20 11.61 -11.71
N GLN A 6 -2.07 12.08 -12.62
CA GLN A 6 -3.31 12.75 -12.23
C GLN A 6 -4.26 11.82 -11.46
N ALA A 7 -4.36 10.55 -11.90
CA ALA A 7 -5.14 9.55 -11.18
C ALA A 7 -4.56 9.27 -9.79
N ILE A 8 -3.22 9.17 -9.67
CA ILE A 8 -2.53 8.99 -8.40
C ILE A 8 -2.81 10.14 -7.45
N ASP A 9 -2.65 11.39 -7.90
CA ASP A 9 -2.89 12.57 -7.05
C ASP A 9 -4.34 12.61 -6.54
N LEU A 10 -5.31 12.39 -7.42
CA LEU A 10 -6.73 12.33 -7.06
C LEU A 10 -7.02 11.23 -6.04
N LEU A 11 -6.50 10.02 -6.27
CA LEU A 11 -6.75 8.87 -5.41
C LEU A 11 -6.06 9.02 -4.05
N ARG A 12 -4.86 9.62 -4.01
CA ARG A 12 -4.17 9.95 -2.75
C ARG A 12 -5.01 10.90 -1.91
N ASP A 13 -5.49 11.99 -2.49
CA ASP A 13 -6.34 12.97 -1.78
C ASP A 13 -7.63 12.33 -1.29
N PHE A 14 -8.27 11.51 -2.13
CA PHE A 14 -9.47 10.77 -1.74
C PHE A 14 -9.24 9.81 -0.56
N LEU A 15 -8.13 9.06 -0.59
CA LEU A 15 -7.78 8.07 0.43
C LEU A 15 -7.29 8.69 1.75
N LEU A 16 -6.87 9.96 1.76
CA LEU A 16 -6.57 10.67 3.02
C LEU A 16 -7.80 10.75 3.93
N VAL A 17 -8.99 10.89 3.31
CA VAL A 17 -10.28 10.98 4.00
C VAL A 17 -10.97 9.61 4.08
N ASN A 18 -10.87 8.79 3.02
CA ASN A 18 -11.65 7.56 2.84
C ASN A 18 -10.75 6.31 2.90
N LYS A 19 -10.08 6.09 4.03
CA LYS A 19 -9.02 5.07 4.19
C LYS A 19 -9.48 3.61 4.06
N ASP A 20 -10.77 3.33 4.11
CA ASP A 20 -11.29 1.96 4.01
C ASP A 20 -11.90 1.68 2.62
N TYR A 21 -11.71 2.60 1.65
CA TYR A 21 -12.31 2.50 0.33
C TYR A 21 -11.47 1.62 -0.60
N GLN A 22 -11.73 0.31 -0.55
CA GLN A 22 -10.95 -0.71 -1.23
C GLN A 22 -10.77 -0.48 -2.75
N ILE A 23 -11.82 -0.05 -3.46
CA ILE A 23 -11.75 0.21 -4.91
C ILE A 23 -10.74 1.31 -5.23
N ALA A 24 -10.59 2.32 -4.36
CA ALA A 24 -9.63 3.38 -4.57
C ALA A 24 -8.18 2.86 -4.48
N TYR A 25 -7.89 1.94 -3.54
CA TYR A 25 -6.57 1.30 -3.49
C TYR A 25 -6.29 0.39 -4.70
N GLN A 26 -7.31 -0.29 -5.24
CA GLN A 26 -7.17 -1.10 -6.46
C GLN A 26 -6.83 -0.21 -7.66
N LEU A 27 -7.59 0.87 -7.86
CA LEU A 27 -7.31 1.85 -8.91
C LEU A 27 -5.94 2.50 -8.73
N MET A 28 -5.54 2.76 -7.49
CA MET A 28 -4.24 3.35 -7.18
C MET A 28 -3.10 2.37 -7.49
N THR A 29 -3.29 1.07 -7.23
CA THR A 29 -2.36 0.00 -7.63
C THR A 29 -2.17 -0.02 -9.15
N GLU A 30 -3.26 0.02 -9.92
CA GLU A 30 -3.19 0.05 -11.39
C GLU A 30 -2.49 1.32 -11.91
N ALA A 31 -2.80 2.48 -11.31
CA ALA A 31 -2.20 3.75 -11.71
C ALA A 31 -0.69 3.76 -11.45
N TYR A 32 -0.25 3.31 -10.27
CA TYR A 32 1.18 3.17 -9.94
C TYR A 32 1.89 2.16 -10.84
N GLN A 33 1.24 1.04 -11.16
CA GLN A 33 1.80 0.04 -12.10
C GLN A 33 2.03 0.65 -13.48
N LYS A 34 1.04 1.38 -14.01
CA LYS A 34 1.15 2.05 -15.32
C LYS A 34 2.17 3.19 -15.31
N ALA A 35 2.38 3.84 -14.17
CA ALA A 35 3.43 4.83 -13.95
C ALA A 35 4.82 4.21 -13.67
N LYS A 36 4.93 2.88 -13.58
CA LYS A 36 6.15 2.13 -13.21
C LYS A 36 6.73 2.50 -11.84
N GLN A 37 5.87 2.97 -10.94
CA GLN A 37 6.18 3.30 -9.54
C GLN A 37 5.95 2.06 -8.66
N PHE A 38 6.85 1.09 -8.78
CA PHE A 38 6.62 -0.26 -8.23
C PHE A 38 6.58 -0.33 -6.70
N SER A 39 7.34 0.51 -5.99
CA SER A 39 7.27 0.53 -4.52
C SER A 39 5.87 0.94 -4.05
N GLN A 40 5.31 2.00 -4.64
CA GLN A 40 3.99 2.52 -4.28
C GLN A 40 2.85 1.61 -4.78
N MET A 41 3.06 0.94 -5.92
CA MET A 41 2.15 -0.10 -6.41
C MET A 41 2.00 -1.23 -5.39
N HIS A 42 3.11 -1.78 -4.91
CA HIS A 42 3.11 -2.85 -3.90
C HIS A 42 2.52 -2.38 -2.56
N GLN A 43 2.81 -1.13 -2.12
CA GLN A 43 2.17 -0.55 -0.94
C GLN A 43 0.64 -0.47 -1.08
N SER A 44 0.15 0.01 -2.23
CA SER A 44 -1.30 0.12 -2.48
C SER A 44 -1.97 -1.26 -2.52
N LYS A 45 -1.30 -2.25 -3.10
CA LYS A 45 -1.79 -3.63 -3.14
C LYS A 45 -1.81 -4.27 -1.75
N ALA A 46 -0.85 -3.95 -0.89
CA ALA A 46 -0.85 -4.38 0.50
C ALA A 46 -2.10 -3.88 1.25
N GLU A 47 -2.48 -2.62 1.04
CA GLU A 47 -3.70 -2.06 1.64
C GLU A 47 -4.96 -2.80 1.17
N VAL A 48 -5.05 -3.18 -0.11
CA VAL A 48 -6.16 -4.03 -0.60
C VAL A 48 -6.23 -5.34 0.17
N TYR A 49 -5.11 -6.03 0.36
CA TYR A 49 -5.09 -7.30 1.12
C TYR A 49 -5.42 -7.09 2.60
N ALA A 50 -4.93 -6.03 3.22
CA ALA A 50 -5.22 -5.72 4.61
C ALA A 50 -6.73 -5.45 4.84
N LEU A 51 -7.40 -4.75 3.91
CA LEU A 51 -8.85 -4.54 3.96
C LEU A 51 -9.65 -5.84 3.85
N TYR A 52 -9.10 -6.88 3.22
CA TYR A 52 -9.67 -8.23 3.21
C TYR A 52 -9.29 -9.08 4.44
N GLY A 53 -8.52 -8.54 5.39
CA GLY A 53 -7.97 -9.28 6.53
C GLY A 53 -6.83 -10.23 6.16
N ALA A 54 -6.33 -10.19 4.91
CA ALA A 54 -5.23 -11.03 4.45
C ALA A 54 -3.87 -10.44 4.80
N TYR A 55 -3.61 -10.22 6.10
CA TYR A 55 -2.43 -9.49 6.60
C TYR A 55 -1.10 -10.14 6.23
N THR A 56 -0.99 -11.47 6.22
CA THR A 56 0.21 -12.16 5.74
C THR A 56 0.58 -11.73 4.32
N ARG A 57 -0.40 -11.72 3.40
CA ARG A 57 -0.19 -11.29 2.01
C ARG A 57 0.11 -9.80 1.91
N ALA A 58 -0.53 -8.98 2.75
CA ALA A 58 -0.25 -7.55 2.81
C ALA A 58 1.21 -7.30 3.23
N VAL A 59 1.72 -8.03 4.22
CA VAL A 59 3.12 -7.95 4.66
C VAL A 59 4.09 -8.37 3.55
N ASP A 60 3.78 -9.42 2.79
CA ASP A 60 4.61 -9.85 1.65
C ASP A 60 4.72 -8.76 0.58
N GLU A 61 3.59 -8.13 0.21
CA GLU A 61 3.59 -6.99 -0.71
C GLU A 61 4.42 -5.83 -0.19
N LEU A 62 4.36 -5.52 1.12
CA LEU A 62 5.22 -4.49 1.71
C LEU A 62 6.70 -4.86 1.71
N GLN A 63 7.07 -6.14 1.78
CA GLN A 63 8.46 -6.56 1.61
C GLN A 63 8.95 -6.33 0.18
N TYR A 64 8.12 -6.60 -0.83
CA TYR A 64 8.43 -6.22 -2.20
C TYR A 64 8.58 -4.69 -2.34
N ALA A 65 7.64 -3.92 -1.79
CA ALA A 65 7.73 -2.46 -1.80
C ALA A 65 9.03 -1.94 -1.18
N TYR A 66 9.44 -2.52 -0.05
CA TYR A 66 10.68 -2.17 0.64
C TYR A 66 11.91 -2.38 -0.24
N ASN A 67 11.93 -3.46 -1.02
CA ASN A 67 13.02 -3.76 -1.94
C ASN A 67 13.05 -2.77 -3.11
N PHE A 68 11.88 -2.36 -3.62
CA PHE A 68 11.78 -1.35 -4.68
C PHE A 68 12.11 0.08 -4.23
N ALA A 69 12.04 0.38 -2.93
CA ALA A 69 12.32 1.72 -2.40
C ALA A 69 13.82 2.14 -2.53
N GLY A 70 14.71 1.24 -2.96
CA GLY A 70 16.10 1.58 -3.25
C GLY A 70 16.81 2.24 -2.06
N GLU A 71 17.44 3.40 -2.26
CA GLU A 71 18.13 4.15 -1.19
C GLU A 71 17.22 5.16 -0.45
N ASP A 72 15.92 5.17 -0.71
CA ASP A 72 14.99 6.02 0.04
C ASP A 72 14.77 5.47 1.46
N HIS A 73 15.64 5.91 2.37
CA HIS A 73 15.59 5.50 3.77
C HIS A 73 14.29 5.89 4.47
N LEU A 74 13.68 7.02 4.09
CA LEU A 74 12.44 7.49 4.70
C LEU A 74 11.28 6.59 4.27
N GLU A 75 11.18 6.27 2.99
CA GLU A 75 10.17 5.33 2.48
C GLU A 75 10.35 3.95 3.10
N LYS A 76 11.59 3.43 3.16
CA LYS A 76 11.91 2.18 3.85
C LYS A 76 11.45 2.15 5.30
N GLN A 77 11.63 3.25 6.05
CA GLN A 77 11.16 3.35 7.43
C GLN A 77 9.63 3.34 7.52
N ARG A 78 8.93 4.06 6.63
CA ARG A 78 7.46 4.06 6.56
C ARG A 78 6.92 2.66 6.27
N ILE A 79 7.50 1.96 5.31
CA ILE A 79 7.10 0.59 4.95
C ILE A 79 7.30 -0.36 6.13
N ARG A 80 8.44 -0.29 6.83
CA ARG A 80 8.68 -1.11 8.04
C ARG A 80 7.65 -0.83 9.15
N ALA A 81 7.29 0.43 9.37
CA ALA A 81 6.27 0.80 10.33
C ALA A 81 4.90 0.21 9.94
N ARG A 82 4.55 0.23 8.64
CA ARG A 82 3.31 -0.36 8.15
C ARG A 82 3.27 -1.88 8.27
N ILE A 83 4.39 -2.57 7.98
CA ILE A 83 4.54 -4.01 8.23
C ILE A 83 4.24 -4.34 9.70
N LYS A 84 4.79 -3.55 10.63
CA LYS A 84 4.53 -3.74 12.06
C LYS A 84 3.04 -3.57 12.37
N GLN A 85 2.40 -2.53 11.84
CA GLN A 85 0.96 -2.31 12.03
C GLN A 85 0.11 -3.48 11.54
N PHE A 86 0.42 -4.06 10.38
CA PHE A 86 -0.32 -5.22 9.87
C PHE A 86 -0.09 -6.49 10.69
N ARG A 87 1.13 -6.73 11.18
CA ARG A 87 1.41 -7.83 12.12
C ARG A 87 0.64 -7.67 13.43
N ASP A 88 0.62 -6.46 13.99
CA ASP A 88 -0.16 -6.17 15.20
C ASP A 88 -1.68 -6.37 14.98
N GLN A 89 -2.18 -6.15 13.76
CA GLN A 89 -3.59 -6.39 13.40
C GLN A 89 -3.88 -7.88 13.18
N GLU A 90 -2.96 -8.62 12.57
CA GLU A 90 -3.01 -10.07 12.41
C GLU A 90 -3.09 -10.76 13.77
N GLU A 91 -2.18 -10.43 14.70
CA GLU A 91 -2.20 -11.00 16.05
C GLU A 91 -3.51 -10.68 16.80
N ARG A 92 -4.11 -9.52 16.56
CA ARG A 92 -5.42 -9.19 17.15
C ARG A 92 -6.53 -10.04 16.55
N LEU A 93 -6.50 -10.23 15.23
CA LEU A 93 -7.49 -11.05 14.51
C LEU A 93 -7.42 -12.52 14.94
N GLU A 94 -6.22 -13.06 15.17
CA GLU A 94 -6.01 -14.43 15.65
C GLU A 94 -6.52 -14.69 17.08
N ARG A 95 -6.70 -13.63 17.88
CA ARG A 95 -7.19 -13.70 19.27
C ARG A 95 -8.71 -13.51 19.40
N LEU A 96 -9.41 -13.23 18.30
CA LEU A 96 -10.87 -13.11 18.24
C LEU A 96 -11.54 -14.48 18.11
#